data_AF-A0A1C6ED93-F1
#
_entry.id   AF-A0A1C6ED93-F1
#
_cell.length_a   1.000
_cell.length_b   1.000
_cell.length_c   1.000
_cell.angle_alpha   90.00
_cell.angle_beta   90.00
_cell.angle_gamma   90.00
#
_symmetry.space_group_name_H-M   'P 1'
#
loop_
_entity.id
_entity.type
_entity.pdbx_description
1 polymer ?
#
loop_
_entity_poly.entity_id
_entity_poly.type
_entity_poly.pdbx_seq_one_letter_code
_entity_poly.pdbx_strand_id
1 'polypeptide(L)'
;MKCFKKITAVLLTAIMSAVSVGSMVSASAAEVSENAVYAKRYYFYASSNTYIAKLNANVSYNPNLTKCTINNVGEVGGTFNVNDIEITDTQNMVYMNYTNSSPSDKSGYLGFVDFVSKSTYPNINDINITSLKNDRGNELAKSNIYISVLDMGDVNSDGIVNTKDVELLNKYLVGSYYLPEIGKLKADIDGDGVIDTYDTILLMRYLEGYYYKY
;
A
#
# COMPACT_ATOMS: atom_id res chain seq x y z
N MET A 1 2.47 -41.56 3.30
CA MET A 1 2.10 -41.45 1.87
C MET A 1 1.22 -40.22 1.69
N LYS A 2 1.70 -39.22 0.94
CA LYS A 2 0.94 -38.04 0.53
C LYS A 2 -0.08 -38.45 -0.54
N CYS A 3 -1.32 -37.97 -0.47
CA CYS A 3 -2.28 -38.11 -1.57
C CYS A 3 -2.74 -36.72 -2.00
N PHE A 4 -2.25 -36.29 -3.15
CA PHE A 4 -2.65 -35.07 -3.87
C PHE A 4 -4.13 -35.15 -4.26
N LYS A 5 -4.87 -34.06 -4.06
CA LYS A 5 -6.15 -33.81 -4.76
C LYS A 5 -5.95 -32.63 -5.70
N LYS A 6 -6.27 -32.89 -6.97
CA LYS A 6 -6.19 -32.01 -8.13
C LYS A 6 -7.25 -30.89 -8.02
N ILE A 7 -6.87 -29.65 -8.26
CA ILE A 7 -7.80 -28.55 -8.53
C ILE A 7 -7.81 -28.33 -10.04
N THR A 8 -8.98 -28.53 -10.63
CA THR A 8 -9.31 -28.27 -12.03
C THR A 8 -9.41 -26.77 -12.29
N ALA A 9 -8.54 -26.26 -13.16
CA ALA A 9 -8.62 -24.91 -13.71
C ALA A 9 -9.77 -24.82 -14.71
N VAL A 10 -10.67 -23.86 -14.51
CA VAL A 10 -11.73 -23.49 -15.47
C VAL A 10 -11.60 -22.00 -15.77
N LEU A 11 -11.10 -21.72 -16.98
CA LEU A 11 -11.56 -20.68 -17.89
C LEU A 11 -11.78 -19.25 -17.32
N LEU A 12 -10.75 -18.41 -17.42
CA LEU A 12 -10.92 -16.96 -17.63
C LEU A 12 -10.34 -16.61 -19.01
N THR A 13 -11.17 -16.85 -20.03
CA THR A 13 -10.96 -16.40 -21.40
C THR A 13 -11.88 -15.20 -21.61
N ALA A 14 -11.35 -14.13 -22.23
CA ALA A 14 -11.89 -12.75 -22.32
C ALA A 14 -11.52 -11.93 -21.07
N ILE A 15 -10.45 -11.15 -21.05
CA ILE A 15 -10.07 -10.08 -22.00
C ILE A 15 -8.54 -10.13 -22.25
N MET A 16 -8.08 -11.08 -23.05
CA MET A 16 -6.76 -10.97 -23.71
C MET A 16 -7.00 -10.55 -25.15
N SER A 17 -7.34 -9.27 -25.36
CA SER A 17 -7.18 -8.67 -26.67
C SER A 17 -5.69 -8.40 -26.87
N ALA A 18 -5.05 -9.31 -27.59
CA ALA A 18 -3.80 -9.13 -28.34
C ALA A 18 -2.57 -8.64 -27.56
N VAL A 19 -1.99 -9.49 -26.71
CA VAL A 19 -0.52 -9.60 -26.67
C VAL A 19 -0.16 -11.08 -26.75
N SER A 20 0.59 -11.42 -27.79
CA SER A 20 1.14 -12.75 -28.04
C SER A 20 1.90 -13.28 -26.83
N VAL A 21 1.43 -14.39 -26.24
CA VAL A 21 2.13 -15.12 -25.16
C VAL A 21 3.30 -15.97 -25.71
N GLY A 22 3.79 -15.66 -26.92
CA GLY A 22 4.94 -16.30 -27.53
C GLY A 22 5.87 -15.26 -28.14
N SER A 23 7.07 -15.16 -27.56
CA SER A 23 8.24 -14.37 -28.01
C SER A 23 8.46 -12.98 -27.37
N MET A 24 8.65 -12.89 -26.06
CA MET A 24 9.30 -11.76 -25.33
C MET A 24 9.81 -12.36 -24.00
N VAL A 25 11.03 -12.23 -23.45
CA VAL A 25 12.12 -11.26 -23.58
C VAL A 25 13.44 -12.00 -23.26
N SER A 26 14.42 -11.93 -24.16
CA SER A 26 15.83 -12.14 -23.83
C SER A 26 16.25 -11.13 -22.76
N ALA A 27 16.85 -11.60 -21.66
CA ALA A 27 17.31 -10.79 -20.54
C ALA A 27 18.10 -9.54 -20.97
N SER A 28 17.40 -8.42 -21.11
CA SER A 28 17.94 -7.07 -21.01
C SER A 28 17.35 -6.46 -19.74
N ALA A 29 18.12 -5.62 -19.05
CA ALA A 29 17.66 -4.89 -17.86
C ALA A 29 16.26 -4.34 -18.14
N ALA A 30 15.28 -4.72 -17.33
CA ALA A 30 13.91 -4.40 -17.65
C ALA A 30 13.69 -2.91 -17.56
N GLU A 31 13.42 -2.30 -18.71
CA GLU A 31 13.21 -0.87 -18.80
C GLU A 31 11.85 -0.55 -18.16
N VAL A 32 11.91 0.11 -17.01
CA VAL A 32 10.76 0.78 -16.40
C VAL A 32 10.45 2.00 -17.26
N SER A 33 9.16 2.27 -17.53
CA SER A 33 8.75 3.45 -18.31
C SER A 33 9.33 4.72 -17.70
N GLU A 34 9.75 5.67 -18.53
CA GLU A 34 10.09 7.03 -18.07
C GLU A 34 8.91 7.71 -17.35
N ASN A 35 7.69 7.23 -17.59
CA ASN A 35 6.47 7.74 -16.99
C ASN A 35 6.04 6.97 -15.74
N ALA A 36 6.83 6.00 -15.28
CA ALA A 36 6.49 5.19 -14.12
C ALA A 36 6.16 6.04 -12.90
N VAL A 37 5.24 5.52 -12.10
CA VAL A 37 4.81 6.11 -10.84
C VAL A 37 5.13 5.16 -9.70
N TYR A 38 5.46 5.73 -8.56
CA TYR A 38 5.88 5.02 -7.36
C TYR A 38 4.89 5.34 -6.25
N ALA A 39 4.43 4.30 -5.56
CA ALA A 39 3.52 4.43 -4.43
C ALA A 39 4.30 4.23 -3.12
N LYS A 40 4.13 5.16 -2.19
CA LYS A 40 4.56 5.01 -0.81
C LYS A 40 3.36 4.89 0.12
N ARG A 41 3.37 3.85 0.95
CA ARG A 41 2.36 3.59 1.96
C ARG A 41 2.83 4.01 3.33
N TYR A 42 2.03 4.82 4.02
CA TYR A 42 2.31 5.35 5.36
C TYR A 42 1.41 4.65 6.37
N TYR A 43 1.97 3.64 7.04
CA TYR A 43 1.29 2.84 8.07
C TYR A 43 1.33 3.53 9.43
N PHE A 44 0.19 3.64 10.08
CA PHE A 44 0.07 4.13 11.46
C PHE A 44 0.09 2.96 12.43
N TYR A 45 1.24 2.68 13.03
CA TYR A 45 1.41 1.59 14.00
C TYR A 45 1.24 2.09 15.43
N ALA A 46 0.30 1.50 16.17
CA ALA A 46 0.05 1.77 17.58
C ALA A 46 0.89 0.88 18.51
N SER A 47 1.45 1.49 19.55
CA SER A 47 2.10 0.79 20.66
C SER A 47 1.08 0.08 21.56
N SER A 48 1.52 -0.97 22.26
CA SER A 48 0.68 -1.73 23.19
C SER A 48 0.30 -0.93 24.43
N ASN A 49 -0.72 -1.37 25.15
CA ASN A 49 -1.26 -0.77 26.38
C ASN A 49 -1.77 0.68 26.24
N THR A 50 -2.08 1.12 25.04
CA THR A 50 -2.51 2.51 24.77
C THR A 50 -4.03 2.68 24.75
N TYR A 51 -4.80 1.63 24.42
CA TYR A 51 -6.26 1.67 24.29
C TYR A 51 -6.74 2.81 23.37
N ILE A 52 -6.04 3.05 22.26
CA ILE A 52 -6.31 4.18 21.35
C ILE A 52 -7.73 4.07 20.80
N ALA A 53 -8.56 5.04 21.16
CA ALA A 53 -9.92 5.18 20.68
C ALA A 53 -10.04 6.21 19.56
N LYS A 54 -9.15 7.22 19.52
CA LYS A 54 -9.18 8.29 18.52
C LYS A 54 -7.78 8.72 18.12
N LEU A 55 -7.55 8.89 16.82
CA LEU A 55 -6.39 9.59 16.27
C LEU A 55 -6.86 10.55 15.19
N ASN A 56 -6.30 11.75 15.19
CA ASN A 56 -6.43 12.71 14.09
C ASN A 56 -5.03 13.08 13.59
N ALA A 57 -4.83 13.07 12.29
CA ALA A 57 -3.59 13.51 11.66
C ALA A 57 -3.87 14.29 10.38
N ASN A 58 -2.91 15.08 9.93
CA ASN A 58 -2.97 15.71 8.62
C ASN A 58 -1.60 15.77 7.95
N VAL A 59 -1.62 15.94 6.64
CA VAL A 59 -0.43 16.18 5.82
C VAL A 59 -0.79 17.02 4.61
N SER A 60 0.05 18.01 4.31
CA SER A 60 -0.06 18.79 3.08
C SER A 60 0.79 18.16 1.99
N TYR A 61 0.33 18.25 0.74
CA TYR A 61 1.07 17.79 -0.43
C TYR A 61 0.76 18.64 -1.66
N ASN A 62 1.61 18.55 -2.69
CA ASN A 62 1.36 19.22 -3.97
C ASN A 62 0.62 18.29 -4.94
N PRO A 63 -0.64 18.57 -5.32
CA PRO A 63 -1.44 17.70 -6.17
C PRO A 63 -0.93 17.59 -7.62
N ASN A 64 -0.06 18.51 -8.07
CA ASN A 64 0.57 18.42 -9.39
C ASN A 64 1.70 17.38 -9.44
N LEU A 65 2.24 16.99 -8.28
CA LEU A 65 3.41 16.11 -8.16
C LEU A 65 3.06 14.78 -7.50
N THR A 66 1.97 14.72 -6.74
CA THR A 66 1.62 13.60 -5.87
C THR A 66 0.11 13.44 -5.81
N LYS A 67 -0.36 12.20 -5.71
CA LYS A 67 -1.76 11.86 -5.58
C LYS A 67 -2.00 10.99 -4.33
N CYS A 68 -3.00 11.32 -3.53
CA CYS A 68 -3.50 10.46 -2.46
C CYS A 68 -4.48 9.42 -3.06
N THR A 69 -4.36 8.14 -2.73
CA THR A 69 -5.12 7.08 -3.44
C THR A 69 -5.82 6.02 -2.59
N ILE A 70 -5.23 5.54 -1.50
CA ILE A 70 -5.76 4.36 -0.78
C ILE A 70 -5.87 4.63 0.72
N ASN A 71 -6.96 4.12 1.30
CA ASN A 71 -7.33 4.25 2.70
C ASN A 71 -7.82 2.88 3.19
N ASN A 72 -7.16 2.26 4.17
CA ASN A 72 -7.69 1.03 4.77
C ASN A 72 -7.49 0.98 6.29
N VAL A 73 -8.33 0.18 6.94
CA VAL A 73 -8.33 -0.17 8.35
C VAL A 73 -7.23 -1.20 8.61
N GLY A 74 -6.48 -1.00 9.68
CA GLY A 74 -5.47 -1.98 10.11
C GLY A 74 -6.02 -3.05 11.06
N GLU A 75 -5.11 -3.87 11.59
CA GLU A 75 -5.40 -5.09 12.34
C GLU A 75 -6.00 -4.86 13.74
N VAL A 76 -5.88 -3.66 14.29
CA VAL A 76 -6.34 -3.35 15.67
C VAL A 76 -7.84 -3.00 15.74
N GLY A 77 -8.56 -3.16 14.64
CA GLY A 77 -9.98 -2.87 14.50
C GLY A 77 -10.27 -1.38 14.39
N GLY A 78 -11.55 -1.00 14.49
CA GLY A 78 -11.97 0.39 14.33
C GLY A 78 -12.17 0.80 12.86
N THR A 79 -12.07 2.09 12.60
CA THR A 79 -12.24 2.67 11.26
C THR A 79 -11.16 3.71 11.05
N PHE A 80 -10.46 3.63 9.93
CA PHE A 80 -9.47 4.60 9.48
C PHE A 80 -10.00 5.30 8.23
N ASN A 81 -10.31 6.58 8.37
CA ASN A 81 -10.86 7.43 7.33
C ASN A 81 -9.81 8.43 6.88
N VAL A 82 -9.78 8.69 5.58
CA VAL A 82 -8.89 9.66 4.97
C VAL A 82 -9.73 10.54 4.07
N ASN A 83 -9.61 11.85 4.26
CA ASN A 83 -10.31 12.86 3.49
C ASN A 83 -9.26 13.72 2.79
N ASP A 84 -9.26 13.69 1.47
CA ASP A 84 -8.44 14.57 0.64
C ASP A 84 -9.17 15.89 0.40
N ILE A 85 -8.53 17.00 0.77
CA ILE A 85 -9.10 18.34 0.77
C ILE A 85 -8.28 19.22 -0.16
N GLU A 86 -8.93 19.71 -1.21
CA GLU A 86 -8.36 20.71 -2.10
C GLU A 86 -8.30 22.07 -1.40
N ILE A 87 -7.11 22.68 -1.36
CA ILE A 87 -6.92 24.02 -0.79
C ILE A 87 -6.59 25.01 -1.90
N THR A 88 -5.61 24.67 -2.74
CA THR A 88 -5.22 25.40 -3.95
C THR A 88 -4.71 24.42 -5.01
N ASP A 89 -4.57 24.89 -6.26
CA ASP A 89 -3.99 24.11 -7.36
C ASP A 89 -2.58 23.55 -7.09
N THR A 90 -1.87 24.07 -6.08
CA THR A 90 -0.50 23.66 -5.73
C THR A 90 -0.38 23.09 -4.32
N GLN A 91 -1.48 23.04 -3.57
CA GLN A 91 -1.49 22.56 -2.20
C GLN A 91 -2.83 21.92 -1.87
N ASN A 92 -2.79 20.63 -1.56
CA ASN A 92 -3.90 19.90 -0.95
C ASN A 92 -3.52 19.47 0.46
N MET A 93 -4.51 19.05 1.24
CA MET A 93 -4.33 18.51 2.57
C MET A 93 -5.12 17.23 2.74
N VAL A 94 -4.44 16.19 3.19
CA VAL A 94 -5.07 14.95 3.61
C VAL A 94 -5.34 15.02 5.11
N TYR A 95 -6.60 14.83 5.52
CA TYR A 95 -7.00 14.65 6.91
C TYR A 95 -7.30 13.19 7.20
N MET A 96 -6.62 12.62 8.18
CA MET A 96 -6.75 11.22 8.59
C MET A 96 -7.41 11.16 9.95
N ASN A 97 -8.44 10.33 10.09
CA ASN A 97 -9.13 10.09 11.34
C ASN A 97 -9.24 8.59 11.59
N TYR A 98 -8.85 8.16 12.79
CA TYR A 98 -9.13 6.82 13.28
C TYR A 98 -10.09 6.89 14.45
N THR A 99 -11.05 5.98 14.48
CA THR A 99 -11.93 5.77 15.64
C THR A 99 -12.10 4.28 15.95
N ASN A 100 -12.12 3.93 17.24
CA ASN A 100 -12.40 2.58 17.70
C ASN A 100 -13.27 2.63 18.95
N SER A 101 -14.44 1.97 18.89
CA SER A 101 -15.42 1.88 19.98
C SER A 101 -15.12 0.76 20.97
N SER A 102 -14.16 -0.12 20.66
CA SER A 102 -13.73 -1.24 21.51
C SER A 102 -12.22 -1.44 21.41
N PRO A 103 -11.40 -0.43 21.76
CA PRO A 103 -9.96 -0.54 21.66
C PRO A 103 -9.41 -1.53 22.70
N SER A 104 -8.23 -2.08 22.42
CA SER A 104 -7.56 -3.05 23.28
C SER A 104 -6.13 -2.60 23.64
N ASP A 105 -5.45 -3.39 24.45
CA ASP A 105 -4.04 -3.21 24.81
C ASP A 105 -3.06 -3.71 23.75
N LYS A 106 -3.54 -4.24 22.62
CA LYS A 106 -2.68 -4.78 21.56
C LYS A 106 -1.98 -3.66 20.78
N SER A 107 -0.72 -3.90 20.43
CA SER A 107 -0.05 -3.13 19.38
C SER A 107 -0.51 -3.61 18.00
N GLY A 108 -0.33 -2.76 16.98
CA GLY A 108 -0.65 -3.11 15.60
C GLY A 108 -1.01 -1.91 14.74
N TYR A 109 -1.34 -2.15 13.48
CA TYR A 109 -1.68 -1.10 12.53
C TYR A 109 -3.09 -0.58 12.77
N LEU A 110 -3.24 0.75 12.85
CA LEU A 110 -4.53 1.44 12.85
C LEU A 110 -5.11 1.55 11.44
N GLY A 111 -4.23 1.70 10.46
CA GLY A 111 -4.55 1.90 9.05
C GLY A 111 -3.38 2.51 8.31
N PHE A 112 -3.58 2.89 7.06
CA PHE A 112 -2.56 3.51 6.22
C PHE A 112 -3.16 4.47 5.19
N VAL A 113 -2.27 5.28 4.60
CA VAL A 113 -2.56 6.13 3.45
C VAL A 113 -1.46 6.00 2.39
N ASP A 114 -1.86 5.99 1.12
CA ASP A 114 -0.93 5.88 -0.02
C ASP A 114 -0.79 7.20 -0.78
N PHE A 115 0.46 7.56 -1.03
CA PHE A 115 0.84 8.67 -1.91
C PHE A 115 1.58 8.13 -3.13
N VAL A 116 1.10 8.49 -4.32
CA VAL A 116 1.65 8.06 -5.61
C VAL A 116 2.26 9.26 -6.33
N SER A 117 3.47 9.11 -6.86
CA SER A 117 4.18 10.18 -7.59
C SER A 117 5.12 9.64 -8.66
N LYS A 118 5.50 10.49 -9.64
CA LYS A 118 6.55 10.15 -10.62
C LYS A 118 7.96 10.08 -10.02
N SER A 119 8.15 10.69 -8.84
CA SER A 119 9.35 10.55 -8.03
C SER A 119 9.22 9.35 -7.10
N THR A 120 10.33 8.69 -6.76
CA THR A 120 10.37 7.65 -5.72
C THR A 120 9.91 8.19 -4.37
N TYR A 121 10.11 9.48 -4.12
CA TYR A 121 9.63 10.17 -2.91
C TYR A 121 8.52 11.16 -3.26
N PRO A 122 7.30 10.98 -2.72
CA PRO A 122 6.20 11.88 -2.96
C PRO A 122 6.45 13.23 -2.29
N ASN A 123 5.95 14.30 -2.91
CA ASN A 123 6.08 15.67 -2.41
C ASN A 123 5.02 15.93 -1.33
N ILE A 124 5.29 15.42 -0.13
CA ILE A 124 4.46 15.61 1.05
C ILE A 124 5.27 16.26 2.17
N ASN A 125 4.60 16.99 3.05
CA ASN A 125 5.16 17.39 4.34
C ASN A 125 5.18 16.19 5.30
N ASP A 126 5.86 16.34 6.44
CA ASP A 126 5.77 15.35 7.51
C ASP A 126 4.31 15.22 7.99
N ILE A 127 3.86 13.98 8.17
CA ILE A 127 2.53 13.70 8.74
C ILE A 127 2.49 14.22 10.18
N ASN A 128 1.54 15.11 10.43
CA ASN A 128 1.32 15.72 11.74
C ASN A 128 0.16 15.07 12.47
N ILE A 129 0.45 14.30 13.52
CA ILE A 129 -0.57 13.80 14.45
C ILE A 129 -1.07 14.98 15.31
N THR A 130 -2.33 15.35 15.16
CA THR A 130 -2.93 16.51 15.84
C THR A 130 -3.62 16.14 17.16
N SER A 131 -4.17 14.93 17.27
CA SER A 131 -4.78 14.43 18.51
C SER A 131 -4.64 12.91 18.60
N LEU A 132 -4.45 12.40 19.82
CA LEU A 132 -4.37 10.98 20.09
C LEU A 132 -4.98 10.71 21.47
N LYS A 133 -6.08 9.98 21.53
CA LYS A 133 -6.82 9.73 22.77
C LYS A 133 -7.10 8.25 22.99
N ASN A 134 -7.06 7.84 24.25
CA ASN A 134 -7.56 6.54 24.66
C ASN A 134 -9.10 6.53 24.84
N ASP A 135 -9.64 5.36 25.13
CA ASP A 135 -11.04 5.10 25.47
C ASP A 135 -11.59 5.90 26.67
N ARG A 136 -10.71 6.29 27.60
CA ARG A 136 -11.04 7.13 28.77
C ARG A 136 -11.06 8.62 28.45
N GLY A 137 -10.73 9.01 27.21
CA GLY A 137 -10.66 10.40 26.76
C GLY A 137 -9.37 11.13 27.13
N ASN A 138 -8.38 10.44 27.70
CA ASN A 138 -7.09 11.02 28.03
C ASN A 138 -6.25 11.23 26.76
N GLU A 139 -5.56 12.37 26.67
CA GLU A 139 -4.55 12.58 25.64
C GLU A 139 -3.35 11.65 25.88
N LEU A 140 -2.86 11.05 24.81
CA LEU A 140 -1.69 10.18 24.79
C LEU A 140 -0.52 10.89 24.13
N ALA A 141 0.69 10.48 24.50
CA ALA A 141 1.88 10.94 23.79
C ALA A 141 1.84 10.46 22.33
N LYS A 142 2.06 11.39 21.38
CA LYS A 142 2.07 11.09 19.93
C LYS A 142 3.13 10.07 19.54
N SER A 143 4.19 9.93 20.35
CA SER A 143 5.24 8.90 20.21
C SER A 143 4.73 7.46 20.39
N ASN A 144 3.50 7.28 20.86
CA ASN A 144 2.85 5.96 20.87
C ASN A 144 2.43 5.48 19.48
N ILE A 145 2.54 6.35 18.47
CA ILE A 145 2.33 6.03 17.05
C ILE A 145 3.66 6.09 16.32
N TYR A 146 3.98 5.00 15.63
CA TYR A 146 5.09 4.93 14.69
C TYR A 146 4.54 4.97 13.27
N ILE A 147 5.03 5.89 12.45
CA ILE A 147 4.68 5.96 11.04
C ILE A 147 5.75 5.19 10.26
N SER A 148 5.39 4.01 9.76
CA SER A 148 6.25 3.21 8.89
C SER A 148 5.95 3.51 7.44
N VAL A 149 6.99 3.70 6.62
CA VAL A 149 6.85 4.06 5.20
C VAL A 149 7.39 2.92 4.36
N LEU A 150 6.55 2.36 3.50
CA LEU A 150 6.93 1.27 2.59
C LEU A 150 6.90 1.71 1.13
N ASP A 151 7.89 1.22 0.37
CA ASP A 151 7.93 1.27 -1.09
C ASP A 151 7.04 0.15 -1.65
N MET A 152 5.84 0.51 -2.07
CA MET A 152 4.88 -0.47 -2.57
C MET A 152 5.34 -0.98 -3.94
N GLY A 153 5.29 -2.31 -4.11
CA GLY A 153 5.80 -2.99 -5.30
C GLY A 153 7.28 -3.39 -5.22
N ASP A 154 8.06 -2.96 -4.23
CA ASP A 154 9.46 -3.41 -4.02
C ASP A 154 9.47 -4.75 -3.25
N VAL A 155 8.91 -5.80 -3.87
CA VAL A 155 8.60 -7.07 -3.20
C VAL A 155 9.87 -7.82 -2.76
N ASN A 156 11.01 -7.55 -3.42
CA ASN A 156 12.29 -8.15 -3.09
C ASN A 156 13.13 -7.30 -2.10
N SER A 157 12.69 -6.08 -1.81
CA SER A 157 13.37 -5.14 -0.90
C SER A 157 14.80 -4.75 -1.33
N ASP A 158 15.04 -4.66 -2.63
CA ASP A 158 16.29 -4.15 -3.19
C ASP A 158 16.30 -2.61 -3.33
N GLY A 159 15.16 -1.97 -3.04
CA GLY A 159 14.97 -0.52 -3.07
C GLY A 159 14.64 0.03 -4.45
N ILE A 160 14.41 -0.82 -5.44
CA ILE A 160 14.09 -0.44 -6.82
C ILE A 160 12.83 -1.17 -7.27
N VAL A 161 11.70 -0.47 -7.32
CA VAL A 161 10.47 -1.01 -7.91
C VAL A 161 10.62 -1.15 -9.43
N ASN A 162 10.67 -2.37 -9.95
CA ASN A 162 10.82 -2.65 -11.38
C ASN A 162 10.17 -4.00 -11.78
N THR A 163 10.38 -4.45 -13.02
CA THR A 163 9.70 -5.69 -13.47
C THR A 163 10.24 -6.97 -12.81
N LYS A 164 11.40 -6.94 -12.17
CA LYS A 164 11.87 -8.06 -11.33
C LYS A 164 10.90 -8.31 -10.18
N ASP A 165 10.31 -7.25 -9.63
CA ASP A 165 9.30 -7.39 -8.59
C ASP A 165 8.02 -8.04 -9.12
N VAL A 166 7.60 -7.65 -10.33
CA VAL A 166 6.50 -8.30 -11.05
C VAL A 166 6.77 -9.79 -11.27
N GLU A 167 8.00 -10.15 -11.68
CA GLU A 167 8.40 -11.55 -11.86
C GLU A 167 8.34 -12.33 -10.53
N LEU A 168 8.86 -11.76 -9.45
CA LEU A 168 8.90 -12.41 -8.13
C LEU A 168 7.51 -12.53 -7.50
N LEU A 169 6.66 -11.52 -7.69
CA LEU A 169 5.26 -11.56 -7.27
C LEU A 169 4.50 -12.67 -8.00
N ASN A 170 4.64 -12.77 -9.34
CA ASN A 170 4.05 -13.87 -10.10
C ASN A 170 4.56 -15.25 -9.65
N LYS A 171 5.86 -15.37 -9.37
CA LYS A 171 6.43 -16.62 -8.83
C LYS A 171 5.87 -16.98 -7.46
N TYR A 172 5.60 -15.99 -6.61
CA TYR A 172 4.93 -16.18 -5.32
C TYR A 172 3.50 -16.70 -5.51
N LEU A 173 2.72 -16.09 -6.41
CA LEU A 173 1.34 -16.51 -6.70
C LEU A 173 1.23 -17.96 -7.18
N VAL A 174 2.21 -18.45 -7.94
CA VAL A 174 2.26 -19.86 -8.39
C VAL A 174 2.96 -20.80 -7.40
N GLY A 175 3.40 -20.30 -6.24
CA GLY A 175 4.03 -21.08 -5.17
C GLY A 175 5.48 -21.51 -5.46
N SER A 176 6.15 -20.86 -6.41
CA SER A 176 7.54 -21.15 -6.79
C SER A 176 8.57 -20.22 -6.14
N TYR A 177 8.11 -19.21 -5.40
CA TYR A 177 8.94 -18.28 -4.64
C TYR A 177 8.29 -17.93 -3.31
N TYR A 178 9.12 -17.66 -2.29
CA TYR A 178 8.67 -17.24 -0.97
C TYR A 178 8.99 -15.77 -0.75
N LEU A 179 7.96 -14.96 -0.49
CA LEU A 179 8.14 -13.57 -0.09
C LEU A 179 8.35 -13.49 1.44
N PRO A 180 9.36 -12.75 1.92
CA PRO A 180 9.44 -12.40 3.34
C PRO A 180 8.24 -11.55 3.74
N GLU A 181 7.93 -11.46 5.05
CA GLU A 181 6.74 -10.73 5.53
C GLU A 181 6.69 -9.26 5.06
N ILE A 182 7.84 -8.57 5.05
CA ILE A 182 7.90 -7.20 4.52
C ILE A 182 7.64 -7.15 3.01
N GLY A 183 8.09 -8.16 2.26
CA GLY A 183 7.82 -8.29 0.83
C GLY A 183 6.35 -8.57 0.54
N LYS A 184 5.68 -9.33 1.43
CA LYS A 184 4.22 -9.53 1.38
C LYS A 184 3.47 -8.21 1.58
N LEU A 185 3.83 -7.41 2.59
CA LEU A 185 3.21 -6.11 2.82
C LEU A 185 3.40 -5.13 1.65
N LYS A 186 4.54 -5.20 0.95
CA LYS A 186 4.80 -4.39 -0.24
C LYS A 186 4.13 -4.94 -1.50
N ALA A 187 3.82 -6.24 -1.52
CA ALA A 187 3.15 -6.91 -2.63
C ALA A 187 1.62 -6.71 -2.62
N ASP A 188 1.02 -6.46 -1.46
CA ASP A 188 -0.38 -6.05 -1.29
C ASP A 188 -0.56 -4.57 -1.68
N ILE A 189 -0.52 -4.32 -2.98
CA ILE A 189 -0.46 -2.99 -3.60
C ILE A 189 -1.82 -2.32 -3.50
N ASP A 190 -2.89 -3.08 -3.68
CA ASP A 190 -4.25 -2.56 -3.60
C ASP A 190 -4.71 -2.36 -2.15
N GLY A 191 -4.02 -3.02 -1.22
CA GLY A 191 -4.16 -2.87 0.21
C GLY A 191 -5.38 -3.59 0.79
N ASP A 192 -5.96 -4.57 0.10
CA ASP A 192 -7.13 -5.33 0.56
C ASP A 192 -6.78 -6.46 1.55
N GLY A 193 -5.48 -6.72 1.77
CA GLY A 193 -4.95 -7.74 2.65
C GLY A 193 -4.76 -9.11 1.99
N VAL A 194 -4.99 -9.22 0.68
CA VAL A 194 -4.89 -10.45 -0.11
C VAL A 194 -3.95 -10.23 -1.28
N ILE A 195 -2.79 -10.89 -1.24
CA ILE A 195 -1.84 -10.83 -2.36
C ILE A 195 -2.34 -11.72 -3.49
N ASP A 196 -2.80 -11.11 -4.59
CA ASP A 196 -3.32 -11.82 -5.74
C ASP A 196 -2.90 -11.23 -7.10
N THR A 197 -3.54 -11.69 -8.18
CA THR A 197 -3.21 -11.23 -9.53
C THR A 197 -3.54 -9.76 -9.78
N TYR A 198 -4.44 -9.17 -9.00
CA TYR A 198 -4.81 -7.77 -9.11
C TYR A 198 -3.67 -6.86 -8.69
N ASP A 199 -2.92 -7.21 -7.64
CA ASP A 199 -1.70 -6.50 -7.26
C ASP A 199 -0.66 -6.49 -8.38
N THR A 200 -0.48 -7.63 -9.05
CA THR A 200 0.44 -7.75 -10.19
C THR A 200 0.04 -6.78 -11.31
N ILE A 201 -1.26 -6.69 -11.61
CA ILE A 201 -1.79 -5.78 -12.62
C ILE A 201 -1.58 -4.32 -12.22
N LEU A 202 -1.80 -3.97 -10.94
CA LEU A 202 -1.53 -2.62 -10.43
C LEU A 202 -0.05 -2.26 -10.51
N LEU A 203 0.85 -3.18 -10.15
CA LEU A 203 2.29 -2.95 -10.24
C LEU A 203 2.71 -2.66 -11.68
N MET A 204 2.26 -3.48 -12.64
CA MET A 204 2.56 -3.26 -14.05
C MET A 204 2.06 -1.89 -14.53
N ARG A 205 0.85 -1.51 -14.12
CA ARG A 205 0.27 -0.20 -14.43
C ARG A 205 1.07 0.96 -13.84
N TYR A 206 1.57 0.82 -12.62
CA TYR A 206 2.46 1.81 -12.01
C TYR A 206 3.76 1.94 -12.80
N LEU A 207 4.35 0.83 -13.22
CA LEU A 207 5.55 0.81 -14.07
C LEU A 207 5.31 1.38 -15.47
N GLU A 208 4.06 1.44 -15.94
CA GLU A 208 3.65 2.07 -17.20
C GLU A 208 3.24 3.55 -17.03
N GLY A 209 3.05 4.01 -15.78
CA GLY A 209 2.69 5.40 -15.46
C GLY A 209 1.20 5.66 -15.24
N TYR A 210 0.39 4.62 -15.11
CA TYR A 210 -1.04 4.75 -14.86
C TYR A 210 -1.36 4.83 -13.37
N TYR A 211 -2.15 5.83 -12.98
CA TYR A 211 -2.76 5.93 -11.66
C TYR A 211 -4.08 5.16 -11.64
N TYR A 212 -4.21 4.14 -10.80
CA TYR A 212 -5.53 3.56 -10.56
C TYR A 212 -6.31 4.37 -9.51
N LYS A 213 -7.57 4.66 -9.83
CA LYS A 213 -8.61 5.15 -8.92
C LYS A 213 -9.70 4.10 -8.98
N TYR A 214 -10.19 3.66 -7.83
CA TYR A 214 -11.46 2.93 -7.76
C TYR A 214 -12.63 3.86 -8.08
#